data_AF-A0AAJ6N9V2-F1
#
_entry.id   AF-A0AAJ6N9V2-F1
#
_cell.length_a   1.000
_cell.length_b   1.000
_cell.length_c   1.000
_cell.angle_alpha   90.00
_cell.angle_beta   90.00
_cell.angle_gamma   90.00
#
_symmetry.space_group_name_H-M   'P 1'
#
loop_
_entity.id
_entity.type
_entity.pdbx_description
1 polymer ?
#
loop_
_entity_poly.entity_id
_entity_poly.type
_entity_poly.pdbx_seq_one_letter_code
_entity_poly.pdbx_strand_id
1 'polypeptide(L)'
;MRLNYKHLLLSTMLFYPLSLFATDKPVYLDYDKVNIQFKTALIRVNKGYKTGFIDKQGNRIIDVIYDHIDYFDKDGLAVAVKDKKSGLINKKGEIVVPFEYDAIDRNEKNNSYKILINNQWGVVDKAFKPIIPTEYEEIIVQNSGYILYKDSLYKLADADGNIITPSGFDQIEYFADNTVMVRIEGRWHFFDTQTKQVDKVAYDKVKPLQEDFLLVRQKGEFSIINAKTNKVVVPFGYNHKSFVGQDLITVKKDNKIGLFNFKGEMVLAPTYDAIGYFSRDTTADVRQGDLAGRINTKGELVTPMQYIPDMAYNSNGYDIQQSVDKKWHILTRNEGKEIGWKSGVDKVYFVGEKYFAIKDKGKNYLVDIRPPYKIFTTLDRYDAIKGHYCGDCYNGNMIVTKNGKYGFINSQGKELIKPIYDQLLSWITANLLFKKGNKYGVVDFNGKVEVEAKYDKLEWLDCYSESRGLAYLGDKWQLIDIHSQPVSPLFDTKLVSIISSMESLVVKDQKTGLYGLFDFDGNEVIPAKYTRVMAGKTIIEVTQQEEIALFNKQGKQITPFKSKTEFRGYDYSTENNIVIIHYLVGRELYWTIYDIATGKALYTNEKLQDESPNP
;
A
#
# COMPACT_ATOMS: atom_id res chain seq x y z
N MET A 1 -10.69 -91.44 -21.98
CA MET A 1 -11.14 -91.02 -20.64
C MET A 1 -10.97 -89.51 -20.51
N ARG A 2 -11.98 -88.83 -19.95
CA ARG A 2 -12.06 -87.39 -19.68
C ARG A 2 -11.12 -86.95 -18.55
N LEU A 3 -10.80 -85.64 -18.52
CA LEU A 3 -10.34 -84.75 -17.43
C LEU A 3 -9.09 -83.96 -17.88
N ASN A 4 -8.85 -82.69 -17.59
CA ASN A 4 -9.65 -81.54 -17.17
C ASN A 4 -8.79 -80.29 -17.44
N TYR A 5 -9.39 -79.10 -17.30
CA TYR A 5 -8.89 -77.78 -17.67
C TYR A 5 -7.62 -77.21 -16.96
N LYS A 6 -6.95 -76.31 -17.71
CA LYS A 6 -6.30 -75.01 -17.35
C LYS A 6 -4.82 -74.91 -16.90
N HIS A 7 -4.18 -73.86 -17.46
CA HIS A 7 -2.82 -73.29 -17.28
C HIS A 7 -1.71 -73.99 -18.11
N LEU A 8 -0.77 -73.33 -18.81
CA LEU A 8 -0.22 -71.97 -18.74
C LEU A 8 0.61 -71.68 -20.04
N LEU A 9 0.83 -70.39 -20.34
CA LEU A 9 1.93 -69.74 -21.11
C LEU A 9 1.93 -69.65 -22.66
N LEU A 10 1.95 -68.37 -23.07
CA LEU A 10 2.69 -67.72 -24.16
C LEU A 10 2.27 -67.95 -25.61
N SER A 11 1.51 -66.98 -26.13
CA SER A 11 1.83 -66.38 -27.43
C SER A 11 1.79 -64.86 -27.32
N THR A 12 2.95 -64.23 -27.53
CA THR A 12 3.14 -62.80 -27.69
C THR A 12 2.27 -62.25 -28.83
N MET A 13 1.16 -61.60 -28.50
CA MET A 13 0.53 -60.63 -29.39
C MET A 13 1.03 -59.25 -29.00
N LEU A 14 1.74 -58.62 -29.92
CA LEU A 14 2.08 -57.20 -29.91
C LEU A 14 0.80 -56.37 -29.77
N PHE A 15 0.46 -55.97 -28.54
CA PHE A 15 -0.32 -54.77 -28.33
C PHE A 15 0.65 -53.60 -28.44
N TYR A 16 0.70 -52.97 -29.62
CA TYR A 16 1.10 -51.57 -29.68
C TYR A 16 0.17 -50.81 -28.71
N PRO A 17 0.69 -50.09 -27.70
CA PRO A 17 -0.14 -49.08 -27.09
C PRO A 17 -0.51 -48.11 -28.22
N LEU A 18 -1.80 -47.89 -28.42
CA LEU A 18 -2.29 -46.67 -29.06
C LEU A 18 -1.68 -45.53 -28.24
N SER A 19 -0.51 -45.06 -28.67
CA SER A 19 -0.06 -43.73 -28.32
C SER A 19 -1.11 -42.83 -28.95
N LEU A 20 -2.02 -42.33 -28.11
CA LEU A 20 -2.83 -41.18 -28.47
C LEU A 20 -1.83 -40.15 -28.97
N PHE A 21 -1.83 -39.88 -30.28
CA PHE A 21 -1.14 -38.72 -30.83
C PHE A 21 -1.75 -37.52 -30.12
N ALA A 22 -1.07 -37.01 -29.09
CA ALA A 22 -1.42 -35.75 -28.49
C ALA A 22 -1.19 -34.70 -29.59
N THR A 23 -2.26 -34.28 -30.25
CA THR A 23 -2.18 -33.26 -31.28
C THR A 23 -1.55 -32.01 -30.67
N ASP A 24 -0.61 -31.37 -31.37
CA ASP A 24 -0.07 -30.06 -30.98
C ASP A 24 -1.08 -28.92 -31.15
N LYS A 25 -2.25 -29.22 -31.75
CA LYS A 25 -3.36 -28.29 -31.88
C LYS A 25 -4.13 -28.16 -30.56
N PRO A 26 -4.50 -26.94 -30.14
CA PRO A 26 -5.37 -26.73 -28.98
C PRO A 26 -6.77 -27.31 -29.23
N VAL A 27 -7.44 -27.72 -28.14
CA VAL A 27 -8.80 -28.26 -28.20
C VAL A 27 -9.81 -27.12 -28.32
N TYR A 28 -10.74 -27.23 -29.26
CA TYR A 28 -11.83 -26.26 -29.41
C TYR A 28 -12.86 -26.41 -28.27
N LEU A 29 -13.21 -25.31 -27.62
CA LEU A 29 -14.30 -25.22 -26.65
C LEU A 29 -15.28 -24.12 -27.07
N ASP A 30 -16.56 -24.48 -27.17
CA ASP A 30 -17.60 -23.59 -27.68
C ASP A 30 -18.13 -22.61 -26.62
N TYR A 31 -17.25 -21.79 -26.03
CA TYR A 31 -17.62 -20.74 -25.08
C TYR A 31 -17.31 -19.34 -25.60
N ASP A 32 -18.19 -18.39 -25.30
CA ASP A 32 -18.10 -17.02 -25.79
C ASP A 32 -17.07 -16.21 -24.98
N LYS A 33 -16.91 -16.52 -23.68
CA LYS A 33 -15.94 -15.88 -22.79
C LYS A 33 -15.43 -16.85 -21.73
N VAL A 34 -14.14 -16.72 -21.39
CA VAL A 34 -13.48 -17.48 -20.33
C VAL A 34 -12.66 -16.53 -19.46
N ASN A 35 -12.58 -16.77 -18.15
CA ASN A 35 -11.72 -15.98 -17.26
C ASN A 35 -11.37 -16.77 -15.97
N ILE A 36 -10.29 -16.39 -15.29
CA ILE A 36 -9.89 -17.02 -14.02
C ILE A 36 -10.73 -16.46 -12.87
N GLN A 37 -11.27 -17.33 -12.01
CA GLN A 37 -11.92 -16.88 -10.78
C GLN A 37 -10.90 -16.77 -9.64
N PHE A 38 -10.67 -15.54 -9.16
CA PHE A 38 -9.74 -15.25 -8.08
C PHE A 38 -9.94 -16.18 -6.87
N LYS A 39 -8.83 -16.68 -6.30
CA LYS A 39 -8.78 -17.61 -5.15
C LYS A 39 -9.39 -19.00 -5.37
N THR A 40 -9.61 -19.40 -6.62
CA THR A 40 -10.02 -20.76 -6.96
C THR A 40 -9.21 -21.31 -8.14
N ALA A 41 -9.02 -22.62 -8.17
CA ALA A 41 -8.50 -23.33 -9.33
C ALA A 41 -9.52 -23.46 -10.48
N LEU A 42 -10.73 -22.88 -10.36
CA LEU A 42 -11.79 -23.00 -11.35
C LEU A 42 -11.64 -21.94 -12.46
N ILE A 43 -11.95 -22.35 -13.69
CA ILE A 43 -11.99 -21.48 -14.86
C ILE A 43 -13.46 -21.17 -15.16
N ARG A 44 -13.86 -19.90 -15.06
CA ARG A 44 -15.23 -19.46 -15.37
C ARG A 44 -15.40 -19.44 -16.88
N VAL A 45 -16.50 -20.01 -17.36
CA VAL A 45 -16.89 -20.04 -18.77
C VAL A 45 -18.29 -19.45 -18.96
N ASN A 46 -18.54 -18.80 -20.09
CA ASN A 46 -19.84 -18.21 -20.42
C ASN A 46 -20.28 -18.61 -21.82
N LYS A 47 -21.57 -18.92 -21.99
CA LYS A 47 -22.24 -19.18 -23.27
C LYS A 47 -23.58 -18.44 -23.29
N GLY A 48 -23.75 -17.51 -24.23
CA GLY A 48 -24.80 -16.52 -24.18
C GLY A 48 -24.77 -15.75 -22.85
N TYR A 49 -25.93 -15.66 -22.21
CA TYR A 49 -26.07 -15.04 -20.88
C TYR A 49 -25.85 -16.01 -19.73
N LYS A 50 -25.41 -17.25 -20.01
CA LYS A 50 -25.24 -18.29 -18.99
C LYS A 50 -23.78 -18.46 -18.59
N THR A 51 -23.54 -18.73 -17.31
CA THR A 51 -22.23 -18.95 -16.69
C THR A 51 -22.13 -20.39 -16.16
N GLY A 52 -20.94 -20.98 -16.26
CA GLY A 52 -20.55 -22.21 -15.58
C GLY A 52 -19.04 -22.24 -15.30
N PHE A 53 -18.51 -23.41 -14.95
CA PHE A 53 -17.09 -23.59 -14.60
C PHE A 53 -16.51 -24.88 -15.17
N ILE A 54 -15.26 -24.82 -15.60
CA ILE A 54 -14.46 -25.96 -16.02
C ILE A 54 -13.18 -26.09 -15.16
N ASP A 55 -12.60 -27.28 -15.12
CA ASP A 55 -11.27 -27.51 -14.58
C ASP A 55 -10.16 -27.17 -15.61
N LYS A 56 -8.89 -27.31 -15.20
CA LYS A 56 -7.75 -27.05 -16.09
C LYS A 56 -7.63 -28.04 -17.25
N GLN A 57 -8.32 -29.18 -17.19
CA GLN A 57 -8.41 -30.18 -18.25
C GLN A 57 -9.61 -29.93 -19.19
N GLY A 58 -10.37 -28.85 -18.97
CA GLY A 58 -11.54 -28.50 -19.77
C GLY A 58 -12.79 -29.29 -19.42
N ASN A 59 -12.78 -30.11 -18.36
CA ASN A 59 -13.96 -30.83 -17.93
C ASN A 59 -14.94 -29.88 -17.24
N ARG A 60 -16.23 -30.03 -17.56
CA ARG A 60 -17.31 -29.27 -16.91
C ARG A 60 -17.45 -29.68 -15.45
N ILE A 61 -17.28 -28.72 -14.56
CA ILE A 61 -17.52 -28.87 -13.11
C ILE A 61 -18.89 -28.32 -12.75
N ILE A 62 -19.26 -27.17 -13.34
CA ILE A 62 -20.57 -26.55 -13.15
C ILE A 62 -21.15 -26.22 -14.53
N ASP A 63 -22.35 -26.72 -14.80
CA ASP A 63 -23.02 -26.54 -16.08
C ASP A 63 -23.28 -25.06 -16.39
N VAL A 64 -23.22 -24.72 -17.68
CA VAL A 64 -23.41 -23.36 -18.20
C VAL A 64 -24.91 -23.06 -18.34
N ILE A 65 -25.63 -23.10 -17.22
CA ILE A 65 -27.10 -22.95 -17.15
C ILE A 65 -27.55 -21.78 -16.25
N TYR A 66 -26.63 -21.19 -15.50
CA TYR A 66 -26.93 -20.13 -14.52
C TYR A 66 -26.83 -18.76 -15.18
N ASP A 67 -27.78 -17.87 -14.93
CA ASP A 67 -27.73 -16.48 -15.40
C ASP A 67 -26.49 -15.75 -14.83
N HIS A 68 -26.12 -16.09 -13.60
CA HIS A 68 -24.96 -15.55 -12.92
C HIS A 68 -24.52 -16.47 -11.77
N ILE A 69 -23.22 -16.47 -11.46
CA ILE A 69 -22.66 -17.14 -10.28
C ILE A 69 -21.64 -16.19 -9.64
N ASP A 70 -21.81 -15.94 -8.35
CA ASP A 70 -20.89 -15.16 -7.53
C ASP A 70 -19.61 -15.92 -7.18
N TYR A 71 -18.72 -15.30 -6.42
CA TYR A 71 -17.53 -15.97 -5.92
C TYR A 71 -17.86 -17.02 -4.85
N PHE A 72 -17.12 -18.12 -4.90
CA PHE A 72 -17.14 -19.12 -3.82
C PHE A 72 -16.52 -18.53 -2.55
N ASP A 73 -17.24 -18.61 -1.43
CA ASP A 73 -16.70 -18.24 -0.12
C ASP A 73 -15.70 -19.28 0.40
N LYS A 74 -15.18 -19.02 1.61
CA LYS A 74 -14.29 -19.92 2.35
C LYS A 74 -14.92 -21.29 2.65
N ASP A 75 -16.24 -21.38 2.74
CA ASP A 75 -16.98 -22.61 2.99
C ASP A 75 -17.30 -23.34 1.67
N GLY A 76 -16.93 -22.76 0.53
CA GLY A 76 -17.09 -23.33 -0.80
C GLY A 76 -18.48 -23.19 -1.39
N LEU A 77 -19.27 -22.22 -0.91
CA LEU A 77 -20.61 -21.91 -1.41
C LEU A 77 -20.57 -20.65 -2.28
N ALA A 78 -21.43 -20.58 -3.29
CA ALA A 78 -21.66 -19.38 -4.10
C ALA A 78 -23.17 -19.13 -4.24
N VAL A 79 -23.55 -17.85 -4.24
CA VAL A 79 -24.88 -17.46 -4.70
C VAL A 79 -24.91 -17.63 -6.22
N ALA A 80 -25.91 -18.33 -6.71
CA ALA A 80 -26.15 -18.48 -8.14
C ALA A 80 -27.55 -17.98 -8.47
N VAL A 81 -27.71 -17.46 -9.69
CA VAL A 81 -28.99 -17.04 -10.24
C VAL A 81 -29.35 -17.95 -11.39
N LYS A 82 -30.56 -18.50 -11.36
CA LYS A 82 -31.13 -19.33 -12.43
C LYS A 82 -32.58 -18.92 -12.66
N ASP A 83 -32.90 -18.57 -13.89
CA ASP A 83 -34.24 -18.17 -14.32
C ASP A 83 -34.80 -17.02 -13.45
N LYS A 84 -33.93 -16.03 -13.18
CA LYS A 84 -34.17 -14.84 -12.32
C LYS A 84 -34.43 -15.14 -10.84
N LYS A 85 -34.22 -16.36 -10.39
CA LYS A 85 -34.28 -16.72 -8.97
C LYS A 85 -32.90 -17.04 -8.44
N SER A 86 -32.65 -16.74 -7.18
CA SER A 86 -31.38 -16.96 -6.50
C SER A 86 -31.44 -18.20 -5.61
N GLY A 87 -30.33 -18.93 -5.57
CA GLY A 87 -30.09 -20.09 -4.71
C GLY A 87 -28.60 -20.17 -4.35
N LEU A 88 -28.21 -21.22 -3.64
CA LEU A 88 -26.80 -21.49 -3.33
C LEU A 88 -26.36 -22.80 -3.96
N ILE A 89 -25.15 -22.79 -4.52
CA ILE A 89 -24.47 -23.97 -5.03
C ILE A 89 -23.10 -24.12 -4.37
N ASN A 90 -22.59 -25.34 -4.31
CA ASN A 90 -21.21 -25.58 -3.90
C ASN A 90 -20.23 -25.63 -5.09
N LYS A 91 -18.93 -25.80 -4.83
CA LYS A 91 -17.87 -25.89 -5.86
C LYS A 91 -18.04 -27.04 -6.87
N LYS A 92 -18.90 -28.03 -6.60
CA LYS A 92 -19.26 -29.11 -7.53
C LYS A 92 -20.55 -28.81 -8.32
N GLY A 93 -21.16 -27.66 -8.11
CA GLY A 93 -22.43 -27.27 -8.72
C GLY A 93 -23.67 -27.92 -8.06
N GLU A 94 -23.51 -28.61 -6.93
CA GLU A 94 -24.64 -29.19 -6.20
C GLU A 94 -25.46 -28.07 -5.56
N ILE A 95 -26.79 -28.13 -5.72
CA ILE A 95 -27.72 -27.15 -5.16
C ILE A 95 -27.82 -27.39 -3.65
N VAL A 96 -27.38 -26.39 -2.87
CA VAL A 96 -27.46 -26.38 -1.41
C VAL A 96 -28.73 -25.66 -0.95
N VAL A 97 -29.10 -24.58 -1.64
CA VAL A 97 -30.35 -23.84 -1.42
C VAL A 97 -31.08 -23.70 -2.75
N PRO A 98 -32.36 -24.08 -2.84
CA PRO A 98 -33.15 -23.98 -4.06
C PRO A 98 -33.24 -22.57 -4.64
N PHE A 99 -33.45 -22.47 -5.96
CA PHE A 99 -33.63 -21.22 -6.69
C PHE A 99 -35.07 -20.71 -6.56
N GLU A 100 -35.45 -20.26 -5.35
CA GLU A 100 -36.81 -19.81 -5.04
C GLU A 100 -36.89 -18.32 -4.62
N TYR A 101 -35.76 -17.74 -4.23
CA TYR A 101 -35.65 -16.36 -3.75
C TYR A 101 -35.51 -15.37 -4.90
N ASP A 102 -36.06 -14.16 -4.79
CA ASP A 102 -35.84 -13.11 -5.81
C ASP A 102 -34.39 -12.60 -5.79
N ALA A 103 -33.77 -12.58 -4.61
CA ALA A 103 -32.36 -12.26 -4.42
C ALA A 103 -31.84 -12.88 -3.12
N ILE A 104 -30.53 -13.16 -3.07
CA ILE A 104 -29.80 -13.58 -1.88
C ILE A 104 -28.52 -12.76 -1.82
N ASP A 105 -28.36 -11.96 -0.77
CA ASP A 105 -27.13 -11.22 -0.49
C ASP A 105 -26.41 -11.85 0.69
N ARG A 106 -25.16 -12.26 0.51
CA ARG A 106 -24.32 -12.81 1.57
C ARG A 106 -23.87 -11.72 2.53
N ASN A 107 -23.98 -11.97 3.84
CA ASN A 107 -23.36 -11.16 4.88
C ASN A 107 -22.24 -11.93 5.59
N GLU A 108 -21.00 -11.69 5.19
CA GLU A 108 -19.83 -12.38 5.73
C GLU A 108 -19.55 -12.06 7.21
N LYS A 109 -20.00 -10.90 7.71
CA LYS A 109 -19.70 -10.45 9.09
C LYS A 109 -20.45 -11.27 10.13
N ASN A 110 -21.75 -11.48 9.92
CA ASN A 110 -22.63 -12.13 10.91
C ASN A 110 -23.01 -13.55 10.47
N ASN A 111 -22.32 -14.12 9.48
CA ASN A 111 -22.61 -15.48 8.99
C ASN A 111 -24.10 -15.68 8.64
N SER A 112 -24.71 -14.73 7.94
CA SER A 112 -26.14 -14.75 7.57
C SER A 112 -26.34 -14.39 6.10
N TYR A 113 -27.57 -14.55 5.62
CA TYR A 113 -27.98 -14.14 4.28
C TYR A 113 -29.18 -13.20 4.38
N LYS A 114 -29.14 -12.10 3.62
CA LYS A 114 -30.32 -11.26 3.38
C LYS A 114 -31.06 -11.84 2.18
N ILE A 115 -32.36 -12.08 2.31
CA ILE A 115 -33.16 -12.73 1.28
C ILE A 115 -34.31 -11.82 0.85
N LEU A 116 -34.60 -11.79 -0.46
CA LEU A 116 -35.71 -11.04 -1.03
C LEU A 116 -36.80 -12.00 -1.50
N ILE A 117 -38.02 -11.78 -1.05
CA ILE A 117 -39.21 -12.49 -1.51
C ILE A 117 -40.32 -11.47 -1.73
N ASN A 118 -40.89 -11.41 -2.93
CA ASN A 118 -41.99 -10.51 -3.30
C ASN A 118 -41.70 -9.03 -2.95
N ASN A 119 -40.49 -8.56 -3.26
CA ASN A 119 -39.98 -7.22 -2.92
C ASN A 119 -39.87 -6.90 -1.42
N GLN A 120 -39.91 -7.91 -0.54
CA GLN A 120 -39.71 -7.73 0.90
C GLN A 120 -38.45 -8.47 1.37
N TRP A 121 -37.59 -7.75 2.08
CA TRP A 121 -36.36 -8.26 2.64
C TRP A 121 -36.59 -8.96 3.97
N GLY A 122 -35.86 -10.04 4.18
CA GLY A 122 -35.67 -10.73 5.46
C GLY A 122 -34.21 -11.15 5.63
N VAL A 123 -33.90 -11.77 6.77
CA VAL A 123 -32.56 -12.28 7.08
C VAL A 123 -32.70 -13.72 7.57
N VAL A 124 -31.86 -14.61 7.07
CA VAL A 124 -31.77 -16.00 7.51
C VAL A 124 -30.35 -16.35 7.98
N ASP A 125 -30.25 -17.36 8.84
CA ASP A 125 -28.96 -17.93 9.25
C ASP A 125 -28.32 -18.79 8.15
N LYS A 126 -27.16 -19.42 8.43
CA LYS A 126 -26.50 -20.35 7.49
C LYS A 126 -27.31 -21.59 7.13
N ALA A 127 -28.23 -22.00 8.01
CA ALA A 127 -29.15 -23.10 7.79
C ALA A 127 -30.45 -22.63 7.11
N PHE A 128 -30.49 -21.38 6.64
CA PHE A 128 -31.65 -20.75 6.02
C PHE A 128 -32.88 -20.66 6.94
N LYS A 129 -32.67 -20.63 8.26
CA LYS A 129 -33.74 -20.35 9.23
C LYS A 129 -33.96 -18.84 9.38
N PRO A 130 -35.21 -18.36 9.41
CA PRO A 130 -35.50 -16.93 9.60
C PRO A 130 -34.93 -16.37 10.92
N ILE A 131 -34.16 -15.28 10.80
CA ILE A 131 -33.76 -14.39 11.89
C ILE A 131 -34.66 -13.15 11.88
N ILE A 132 -34.81 -12.53 10.70
CA ILE A 132 -35.75 -11.43 10.44
C ILE A 132 -36.77 -11.92 9.39
N PRO A 133 -38.08 -11.83 9.65
CA PRO A 133 -39.10 -12.23 8.68
C PRO A 133 -39.04 -11.37 7.41
N THR A 134 -39.43 -11.94 6.27
CA THR A 134 -39.48 -11.24 4.97
C THR A 134 -40.70 -10.33 4.89
N GLU A 135 -40.62 -9.16 5.50
CA GLU A 135 -41.72 -8.18 5.54
C GLU A 135 -41.25 -6.71 5.51
N TYR A 136 -39.95 -6.48 5.31
CA TYR A 136 -39.33 -5.15 5.38
C TYR A 136 -39.01 -4.63 3.98
N GLU A 137 -39.14 -3.32 3.78
CA GLU A 137 -38.81 -2.66 2.52
C GLU A 137 -37.29 -2.52 2.34
N GLU A 138 -36.56 -2.39 3.45
CA GLU A 138 -35.09 -2.37 3.48
C GLU A 138 -34.57 -2.92 4.82
N ILE A 139 -33.43 -3.61 4.77
CA ILE A 139 -32.69 -4.07 5.96
C ILE A 139 -31.22 -3.66 5.80
N ILE A 140 -30.72 -2.86 6.74
CA ILE A 140 -29.32 -2.47 6.83
C ILE A 140 -28.66 -3.28 7.94
N VAL A 141 -27.69 -4.11 7.56
CA VAL A 141 -26.93 -4.98 8.47
C VAL A 141 -25.85 -4.18 9.20
N GLN A 142 -25.77 -4.35 10.51
CA GLN A 142 -24.78 -3.72 11.38
C GLN A 142 -24.01 -4.78 12.19
N ASN A 143 -22.89 -4.38 12.82
CA ASN A 143 -22.06 -5.32 13.59
C ASN A 143 -22.81 -5.91 14.81
N SER A 144 -23.73 -5.15 15.41
CA SER A 144 -24.46 -5.51 16.64
C SER A 144 -25.96 -5.77 16.43
N GLY A 145 -26.43 -5.87 15.18
CA GLY A 145 -27.84 -6.08 14.88
C GLY A 145 -28.27 -5.58 13.49
N TYR A 146 -29.52 -5.13 13.39
CA TYR A 146 -30.14 -4.72 12.13
C TYR A 146 -30.89 -3.39 12.29
N ILE A 147 -30.83 -2.55 11.25
CA ILE A 147 -31.77 -1.45 11.07
C ILE A 147 -32.82 -1.93 10.06
N LEU A 148 -34.07 -1.85 10.47
CA LEU A 148 -35.22 -2.37 9.74
C LEU A 148 -36.08 -1.19 9.26
N TYR A 149 -36.40 -1.13 7.98
CA TYR A 149 -37.23 -0.06 7.41
C TYR A 149 -38.55 -0.62 6.89
N LYS A 150 -39.66 -0.05 7.36
CA LYS A 150 -41.03 -0.42 6.98
C LYS A 150 -41.97 0.73 7.31
N ASP A 151 -42.95 1.00 6.45
CA ASP A 151 -43.99 2.02 6.68
C ASP A 151 -43.40 3.43 6.91
N SER A 152 -42.36 3.80 6.15
CA SER A 152 -41.64 5.08 6.28
C SER A 152 -40.89 5.32 7.60
N LEU A 153 -40.68 4.28 8.41
CA LEU A 153 -40.00 4.38 9.70
C LEU A 153 -38.90 3.33 9.83
N TYR A 154 -37.83 3.71 10.53
CA TYR A 154 -36.73 2.83 10.90
C TYR A 154 -36.91 2.29 12.33
N LYS A 155 -36.58 1.01 12.53
CA LYS A 155 -36.51 0.33 13.84
C LYS A 155 -35.15 -0.33 14.00
N LEU A 156 -34.71 -0.52 15.24
CA LEU A 156 -33.49 -1.26 15.56
C LEU A 156 -33.85 -2.66 16.06
N ALA A 157 -33.13 -3.68 15.59
CA ALA A 157 -33.17 -5.02 16.13
C ALA A 157 -31.76 -5.49 16.54
N ASP A 158 -31.68 -6.38 17.53
CA ASP A 158 -30.42 -7.03 17.94
C ASP A 158 -29.96 -8.08 16.92
N ALA A 159 -28.85 -8.76 17.20
CA ALA A 159 -28.28 -9.79 16.32
C ALA A 159 -29.17 -11.05 16.17
N ASP A 160 -30.08 -11.30 17.12
CA ASP A 160 -31.05 -12.38 17.07
C ASP A 160 -32.36 -11.95 16.38
N GLY A 161 -32.46 -10.68 15.99
CA GLY A 161 -33.60 -10.10 15.29
C GLY A 161 -34.69 -9.52 16.19
N ASN A 162 -34.47 -9.43 17.50
CA ASN A 162 -35.45 -8.85 18.42
C ASN A 162 -35.43 -7.33 18.32
N ILE A 163 -36.61 -6.72 18.14
CA ILE A 163 -36.74 -5.25 18.08
C ILE A 163 -36.38 -4.63 19.45
N ILE A 164 -35.39 -3.75 19.44
CA ILE A 164 -34.89 -3.03 20.63
C ILE A 164 -35.66 -1.72 20.83
N THR A 165 -36.05 -1.06 19.73
CA THR A 165 -36.64 0.27 19.76
C THR A 165 -38.10 0.25 20.20
N PRO A 166 -38.54 1.16 21.09
CA PRO A 166 -39.93 1.22 21.55
C PRO A 166 -40.91 1.69 20.48
N SER A 167 -40.44 2.47 19.50
CA SER A 167 -41.21 3.00 18.37
C SER A 167 -40.32 3.10 17.12
N GLY A 168 -40.89 3.49 15.98
CA GLY A 168 -40.12 3.83 14.78
C GLY A 168 -39.53 5.25 14.82
N PHE A 169 -38.50 5.50 14.00
CA PHE A 169 -37.79 6.77 13.86
C PHE A 169 -37.69 7.20 12.40
N ASP A 170 -37.54 8.50 12.13
CA ASP A 170 -37.38 9.03 10.76
C ASP A 170 -36.06 8.56 10.13
N GLN A 171 -35.03 8.37 10.96
CA GLN A 171 -33.70 7.92 10.55
C GLN A 171 -32.95 7.31 11.75
N ILE A 172 -32.10 6.33 11.49
CA ILE A 172 -31.20 5.70 12.48
C ILE A 172 -29.78 5.64 11.93
N GLU A 173 -28.80 6.06 12.72
CA GLU A 173 -27.36 5.95 12.41
C GLU A 173 -26.58 5.45 13.64
N TYR A 174 -25.74 4.42 13.47
CA TYR A 174 -24.88 3.91 14.55
C TYR A 174 -23.72 4.87 14.83
N PHE A 175 -23.43 5.13 16.10
CA PHE A 175 -22.31 5.96 16.50
C PHE A 175 -21.26 5.21 17.34
N ALA A 176 -21.66 4.72 18.52
CA ALA A 176 -20.77 4.03 19.47
C ALA A 176 -21.53 2.91 20.18
N ASP A 177 -20.80 1.97 20.80
CA ASP A 177 -21.28 0.77 21.54
C ASP A 177 -22.81 0.67 21.70
N ASN A 178 -23.35 1.39 22.70
CA ASN A 178 -24.78 1.40 23.04
C ASN A 178 -25.50 2.70 22.64
N THR A 179 -24.83 3.62 21.97
CA THR A 179 -25.39 4.93 21.63
C THR A 179 -25.61 5.03 20.13
N VAL A 180 -26.89 5.12 19.76
CA VAL A 180 -27.35 5.24 18.39
C VAL A 180 -27.94 6.63 18.18
N MET A 181 -27.64 7.26 17.04
CA MET A 181 -28.28 8.51 16.66
C MET A 181 -29.61 8.21 16.01
N VAL A 182 -30.66 8.85 16.49
CA VAL A 182 -32.02 8.71 15.94
C VAL A 182 -32.54 10.08 15.55
N ARG A 183 -33.35 10.12 14.50
CA ARG A 183 -33.98 11.35 14.02
C ARG A 183 -35.47 11.31 14.29
N ILE A 184 -35.96 12.36 14.96
CA ILE A 184 -37.37 12.53 15.34
C ILE A 184 -37.79 13.93 14.91
N GLU A 185 -38.83 14.01 14.09
CA GLU A 185 -39.37 15.26 13.55
C GLU A 185 -38.27 16.15 12.95
N GLY A 186 -37.35 15.52 12.21
CA GLY A 186 -36.26 16.21 11.53
C GLY A 186 -35.06 16.63 12.38
N ARG A 187 -35.06 16.38 13.71
CA ARG A 187 -33.93 16.68 14.61
C ARG A 187 -33.26 15.42 15.16
N TRP A 188 -31.97 15.52 15.45
CA TRP A 188 -31.16 14.41 15.95
C TRP A 188 -31.20 14.31 17.47
N HIS A 189 -31.32 13.07 17.94
CA HIS A 189 -31.29 12.67 19.34
C HIS A 189 -30.35 11.47 19.51
N PHE A 190 -29.93 11.20 20.74
CA PHE A 190 -29.23 9.97 21.09
C PHE A 190 -30.19 8.98 21.71
N PHE A 191 -30.16 7.73 21.26
CA PHE A 191 -30.87 6.59 21.80
C PHE A 191 -29.86 5.65 22.46
N ASP A 192 -30.09 5.32 23.71
CA ASP A 192 -29.31 4.34 24.46
C ASP A 192 -29.96 2.96 24.33
N THR A 193 -29.25 1.99 23.75
CA THR A 193 -29.79 0.66 23.44
C THR A 193 -29.96 -0.24 24.67
N GLN A 194 -29.28 0.05 25.79
CA GLN A 194 -29.39 -0.72 27.03
C GLN A 194 -30.61 -0.29 27.83
N THR A 195 -30.75 1.03 28.04
CA THR A 195 -31.86 1.63 28.77
C THR A 195 -33.12 1.77 27.91
N LYS A 196 -32.97 1.69 26.58
CA LYS A 196 -34.02 1.88 25.57
C LYS A 196 -34.67 3.26 25.64
N GLN A 197 -33.91 4.29 26.01
CA GLN A 197 -34.39 5.67 26.15
C GLN A 197 -33.76 6.59 25.11
N VAL A 198 -34.56 7.56 24.64
CA VAL A 198 -34.11 8.68 23.82
C VAL A 198 -33.79 9.86 24.72
N ASP A 199 -32.65 10.50 24.50
CA ASP A 199 -32.26 11.69 25.23
C ASP A 199 -33.17 12.90 24.91
N LYS A 200 -33.34 13.77 25.92
CA LYS A 200 -34.20 14.95 25.84
C LYS A 200 -33.58 16.08 25.01
N VAL A 201 -32.26 16.07 24.78
CA VAL A 201 -31.58 17.09 24.00
C VAL A 201 -31.70 16.78 22.51
N ALA A 202 -32.09 17.80 21.73
CA ALA A 202 -32.21 17.71 20.28
C ALA A 202 -31.17 18.59 19.59
N TYR A 203 -30.63 18.10 18.48
CA TYR A 203 -29.61 18.77 17.66
C TYR A 203 -30.07 18.94 16.22
N ASP A 204 -29.72 20.08 15.62
CA ASP A 204 -30.03 20.39 14.22
C ASP A 204 -29.13 19.60 13.26
N LYS A 205 -27.92 19.23 13.72
CA LYS A 205 -26.93 18.47 12.96
C LYS A 205 -25.98 17.76 13.92
N VAL A 206 -25.59 16.54 13.56
CA VAL A 206 -24.56 15.76 14.25
C VAL A 206 -23.56 15.25 13.21
N LYS A 207 -22.26 15.24 13.54
CA LYS A 207 -21.20 14.70 12.69
C LYS A 207 -20.12 14.04 13.55
N PRO A 208 -19.70 12.80 13.23
CA PRO A 208 -18.51 12.17 13.82
C PRO A 208 -17.25 13.01 13.68
N LEU A 209 -16.47 13.11 14.75
CA LEU A 209 -15.16 13.77 14.76
C LEU A 209 -14.02 12.77 14.95
N GLN A 210 -13.92 12.18 16.14
CA GLN A 210 -12.88 11.20 16.50
C GLN A 210 -13.38 10.36 17.68
N GLU A 211 -13.18 9.04 17.62
CA GLU A 211 -13.59 8.10 18.68
C GLU A 211 -15.02 8.38 19.17
N ASP A 212 -15.16 8.78 20.44
CA ASP A 212 -16.43 9.03 21.10
C ASP A 212 -16.92 10.48 20.97
N PHE A 213 -16.23 11.34 20.20
CA PHE A 213 -16.53 12.76 20.12
C PHE A 213 -17.32 13.13 18.86
N LEU A 214 -18.33 13.97 19.06
CA LEU A 214 -19.26 14.43 18.04
C LEU A 214 -19.24 15.93 17.91
N LEU A 215 -19.22 16.43 16.67
CA LEU A 215 -19.57 17.81 16.36
C LEU A 215 -21.08 17.91 16.27
N VAL A 216 -21.68 18.69 17.16
CA VAL A 216 -23.12 18.93 17.16
C VAL A 216 -23.44 20.39 16.85
N ARG A 217 -24.58 20.64 16.21
CA ARG A 217 -25.13 21.97 16.00
C ARG A 217 -26.47 22.11 16.71
N GLN A 218 -26.63 23.18 17.47
CA GLN A 218 -27.88 23.52 18.13
C GLN A 218 -28.10 25.04 18.04
N LYS A 219 -29.29 25.46 17.58
CA LYS A 219 -29.67 26.88 17.44
C LYS A 219 -28.65 27.71 16.64
N GLY A 220 -28.07 27.09 15.61
CA GLY A 220 -27.08 27.74 14.72
C GLY A 220 -25.62 27.69 15.20
N GLU A 221 -25.35 27.29 16.45
CA GLU A 221 -24.00 27.23 17.01
C GLU A 221 -23.46 25.80 17.04
N PHE A 222 -22.14 25.64 16.92
CA PHE A 222 -21.48 24.33 16.97
C PHE A 222 -20.84 24.06 18.34
N SER A 223 -20.88 22.80 18.78
CA SER A 223 -20.30 22.28 20.03
C SER A 223 -19.61 20.94 19.79
N ILE A 224 -18.71 20.54 20.69
CA ILE A 224 -18.20 19.17 20.73
C ILE A 224 -18.76 18.51 21.99
N ILE A 225 -19.32 17.32 21.82
CA ILE A 225 -19.78 16.49 22.94
C ILE A 225 -19.05 15.15 22.91
N ASN A 226 -18.94 14.51 24.07
CA ASN A 226 -18.56 13.11 24.19
C ASN A 226 -19.84 12.27 24.21
N ALA A 227 -20.05 11.41 23.21
CA ALA A 227 -21.30 10.68 23.02
C ALA A 227 -21.50 9.55 24.05
N LYS A 228 -20.43 8.96 24.59
CA LYS A 228 -20.54 7.94 25.65
C LYS A 228 -21.11 8.52 26.93
N THR A 229 -20.70 9.75 27.27
CA THR A 229 -21.13 10.43 28.50
C THR A 229 -22.25 11.44 28.27
N ASN A 230 -22.56 11.75 27.01
CA ASN A 230 -23.44 12.82 26.56
C ASN A 230 -23.09 14.20 27.17
N LYS A 231 -21.81 14.46 27.43
CA LYS A 231 -21.34 15.74 28.02
C LYS A 231 -20.78 16.68 26.97
N VAL A 232 -21.08 17.96 27.10
CA VAL A 232 -20.45 19.03 26.31
C VAL A 232 -19.00 19.20 26.75
N VAL A 233 -18.09 19.00 25.80
CA VAL A 233 -16.63 19.12 25.98
C VAL A 233 -16.18 20.53 25.59
N VAL A 234 -16.61 21.01 24.42
CA VAL A 234 -16.33 22.38 23.99
C VAL A 234 -17.64 23.15 23.94
N PRO A 235 -17.85 24.15 24.81
CA PRO A 235 -19.06 24.97 24.81
C PRO A 235 -19.39 25.56 23.44
N PHE A 236 -20.66 25.92 23.27
CA PHE A 236 -21.11 26.71 22.13
C PHE A 236 -20.46 28.12 22.17
N GLY A 237 -20.32 28.77 21.01
CA GLY A 237 -19.72 30.11 20.89
C GLY A 237 -18.24 30.17 20.47
N TYR A 238 -17.62 29.04 20.12
CA TYR A 238 -16.28 29.00 19.51
C TYR A 238 -16.35 28.61 18.03
N ASN A 239 -15.62 29.34 17.21
CA ASN A 239 -15.45 29.06 15.78
C ASN A 239 -14.17 28.22 15.63
N HIS A 240 -14.07 27.27 14.71
CA HIS A 240 -12.89 26.39 14.52
C HIS A 240 -12.55 25.44 15.68
N LYS A 241 -12.58 24.12 15.42
CA LYS A 241 -12.26 23.08 16.40
C LYS A 241 -11.46 21.95 15.74
N SER A 242 -10.19 21.79 16.13
CA SER A 242 -9.32 20.74 15.60
C SER A 242 -8.58 20.02 16.72
N PHE A 243 -8.41 18.71 16.58
CA PHE A 243 -7.58 17.92 17.49
C PHE A 243 -6.11 18.19 17.18
N VAL A 244 -5.32 18.49 18.20
CA VAL A 244 -3.90 18.86 18.03
C VAL A 244 -2.96 18.02 18.88
N GLY A 245 -3.48 17.09 19.68
CA GLY A 245 -2.72 16.11 20.47
C GLY A 245 -3.65 15.05 21.04
N GLN A 246 -3.12 14.13 21.85
CA GLN A 246 -3.93 13.05 22.45
C GLN A 246 -5.18 13.52 23.19
N ASP A 247 -5.10 14.63 23.93
CA ASP A 247 -6.18 15.12 24.79
C ASP A 247 -6.52 16.60 24.57
N LEU A 248 -6.15 17.20 23.44
CA LEU A 248 -6.27 18.65 23.22
C LEU A 248 -7.02 19.03 21.94
N ILE A 249 -7.92 20.01 22.07
CA ILE A 249 -8.77 20.56 21.02
C ILE A 249 -8.49 22.06 20.91
N THR A 250 -8.14 22.55 19.73
CA THR A 250 -8.06 23.99 19.46
C THR A 250 -9.44 24.61 19.38
N VAL A 251 -9.57 25.84 19.85
CA VAL A 251 -10.78 26.65 19.68
C VAL A 251 -10.42 28.04 19.21
N LYS A 252 -11.21 28.66 18.33
CA LYS A 252 -10.97 30.05 17.90
C LYS A 252 -12.08 30.99 18.39
N LYS A 253 -11.67 32.12 18.95
CA LYS A 253 -12.54 33.25 19.32
C LYS A 253 -11.78 34.54 19.07
N ASP A 254 -12.44 35.54 18.51
CA ASP A 254 -11.85 36.87 18.24
C ASP A 254 -10.51 36.79 17.49
N ASN A 255 -10.46 35.90 16.49
CA ASN A 255 -9.27 35.57 15.69
C ASN A 255 -8.08 34.92 16.41
N LYS A 256 -8.17 34.64 17.70
CA LYS A 256 -7.15 33.95 18.47
C LYS A 256 -7.52 32.48 18.71
N ILE A 257 -6.51 31.64 18.86
CA ILE A 257 -6.61 30.21 19.11
C ILE A 257 -6.28 29.92 20.57
N GLY A 258 -7.14 29.13 21.21
CA GLY A 258 -6.98 28.58 22.56
C GLY A 258 -7.11 27.05 22.55
N LEU A 259 -7.11 26.44 23.72
CA LEU A 259 -7.13 24.99 23.91
C LEU A 259 -8.16 24.58 24.97
N PHE A 260 -8.89 23.51 24.66
CA PHE A 260 -9.67 22.72 25.61
C PHE A 260 -9.09 21.30 25.68
N ASN A 261 -9.26 20.63 26.81
CA ASN A 261 -9.01 19.21 26.90
C ASN A 261 -10.28 18.36 26.72
N PHE A 262 -10.13 17.04 26.62
CA PHE A 262 -11.25 16.12 26.42
C PHE A 262 -12.18 15.96 27.64
N LYS A 263 -11.75 16.44 28.81
CA LYS A 263 -12.61 16.57 30.01
C LYS A 263 -13.51 17.82 29.94
N GLY A 264 -13.28 18.70 28.97
CA GLY A 264 -13.99 19.95 28.78
C GLY A 264 -13.43 21.13 29.57
N GLU A 265 -12.20 21.01 30.07
CA GLU A 265 -11.51 22.09 30.78
C GLU A 265 -10.79 23.00 29.78
N MET A 266 -10.87 24.32 29.98
CA MET A 266 -10.11 25.28 29.18
C MET A 266 -8.66 25.28 29.64
N VAL A 267 -7.77 24.74 28.82
CA VAL A 267 -6.33 24.67 29.09
C VAL A 267 -5.67 26.01 28.78
N LEU A 268 -6.07 26.65 27.68
CA LEU A 268 -5.52 27.92 27.24
C LEU A 268 -6.65 28.78 26.66
N ALA A 269 -6.87 29.97 27.21
CA ALA A 269 -7.79 30.94 26.61
C ALA A 269 -7.30 31.34 25.20
N PRO A 270 -8.19 31.68 24.25
CA PRO A 270 -7.80 32.18 22.93
C PRO A 270 -6.74 33.29 22.97
N THR A 271 -5.48 32.96 22.64
CA THR A 271 -4.31 33.84 22.83
C THR A 271 -3.46 33.99 21.58
N TYR A 272 -3.16 32.89 20.89
CA TYR A 272 -2.19 32.85 19.77
C TYR A 272 -2.85 32.96 18.40
N ASP A 273 -2.12 33.42 17.38
CA ASP A 273 -2.60 33.43 16.00
C ASP A 273 -2.63 32.03 15.39
N ALA A 274 -1.72 31.16 15.81
CA ALA A 274 -1.67 29.75 15.43
C ALA A 274 -1.10 28.89 16.56
N ILE A 275 -1.60 27.65 16.65
CA ILE A 275 -1.03 26.58 17.48
C ILE A 275 -0.89 25.36 16.57
N GLY A 276 0.33 24.81 16.48
CA GLY A 276 0.63 23.61 15.70
C GLY A 276 0.23 22.32 16.43
N TYR A 277 0.58 21.18 15.83
CA TYR A 277 0.40 19.87 16.46
C TYR A 277 1.39 19.67 17.60
N PHE A 278 0.92 19.06 18.68
CA PHE A 278 1.78 18.63 19.78
C PHE A 278 2.65 17.47 19.31
N SER A 279 3.96 17.69 19.31
CA SER A 279 4.93 16.68 18.89
C SER A 279 5.15 15.64 19.96
N ARG A 280 4.97 14.34 19.65
CA ARG A 280 5.07 13.23 20.62
C ARG A 280 4.29 13.53 21.92
N ASP A 281 3.22 14.30 21.80
CA ASP A 281 2.31 14.70 22.87
C ASP A 281 2.90 15.52 24.03
N THR A 282 4.03 16.23 23.83
CA THR A 282 4.63 17.06 24.91
C THR A 282 4.52 18.56 24.69
N THR A 283 4.80 19.06 23.49
CA THR A 283 4.87 20.50 23.20
C THR A 283 4.45 20.82 21.77
N ALA A 284 3.89 22.01 21.55
CA ALA A 284 3.46 22.52 20.26
C ALA A 284 4.09 23.88 19.97
N ASP A 285 4.38 24.13 18.69
CA ASP A 285 4.79 25.44 18.20
C ASP A 285 3.60 26.40 18.21
N VAL A 286 3.83 27.64 18.61
CA VAL A 286 2.84 28.70 18.64
C VAL A 286 3.34 29.92 17.89
N ARG A 287 2.41 30.66 17.29
CA ARG A 287 2.72 31.90 16.55
C ARG A 287 1.91 33.07 17.08
N GLN A 288 2.58 34.21 17.18
CA GLN A 288 1.97 35.52 17.43
C GLN A 288 2.66 36.55 16.54
N GLY A 289 1.94 37.08 15.55
CA GLY A 289 2.53 37.91 14.50
C GLY A 289 3.67 37.18 13.78
N ASP A 290 4.83 37.82 13.71
CA ASP A 290 6.04 37.30 13.06
C ASP A 290 6.93 36.44 13.99
N LEU A 291 6.50 36.22 15.23
CA LEU A 291 7.28 35.52 16.25
C LEU A 291 6.71 34.12 16.50
N ALA A 292 7.62 33.18 16.70
CA ALA A 292 7.33 31.81 17.10
C ALA A 292 7.91 31.48 18.48
N GLY A 293 7.24 30.56 19.17
CA GLY A 293 7.66 29.97 20.45
C GLY A 293 7.04 28.57 20.61
N ARG A 294 7.12 27.99 21.81
CA ARG A 294 6.48 26.69 22.12
C ARG A 294 5.75 26.75 23.44
N ILE A 295 4.62 26.03 23.49
CA ILE A 295 3.88 25.74 24.72
C ILE A 295 3.91 24.25 25.03
N ASN A 296 3.79 23.91 26.32
CA ASN A 296 3.53 22.55 26.77
C ASN A 296 2.02 22.22 26.75
N THR A 297 1.66 20.99 27.11
CA THR A 297 0.26 20.52 27.14
C THR A 297 -0.64 21.21 28.15
N LYS A 298 -0.06 22.00 29.08
CA LYS A 298 -0.80 22.87 30.01
C LYS A 298 -1.00 24.29 29.46
N GLY A 299 -0.53 24.56 28.24
CA GLY A 299 -0.59 25.89 27.63
C GLY A 299 0.49 26.86 28.12
N GLU A 300 1.46 26.40 28.91
CA GLU A 300 2.53 27.23 29.45
C GLU A 300 3.65 27.38 28.40
N LEU A 301 4.17 28.61 28.21
CA LEU A 301 5.32 28.86 27.35
C LEU A 301 6.57 28.16 27.90
N VAL A 302 7.13 27.25 27.12
CA VAL A 302 8.43 26.60 27.39
C VAL A 302 9.54 27.21 26.55
N THR A 303 9.22 27.68 25.33
CA THR A 303 10.15 28.45 24.49
C THR A 303 9.56 29.83 24.25
N PRO A 304 10.29 30.93 24.55
CA PRO A 304 9.77 32.29 24.42
C PRO A 304 9.48 32.67 22.97
N MET A 305 8.57 33.63 22.79
CA MET A 305 8.14 34.17 21.50
C MET A 305 9.19 35.10 20.90
N GLN A 306 10.27 34.55 20.33
CA GLN A 306 11.39 35.35 19.78
C GLN A 306 12.07 34.74 18.53
N TYR A 307 11.53 33.66 17.98
CA TYR A 307 12.13 32.92 16.86
C TYR A 307 11.37 33.13 15.55
N ILE A 308 12.06 32.92 14.42
CA ILE A 308 11.48 33.00 13.08
C ILE A 308 10.71 31.69 12.79
N PRO A 309 9.44 31.77 12.35
CA PRO A 309 8.68 30.60 11.92
C PRO A 309 9.39 29.78 10.81
N ASP A 310 9.19 28.45 10.80
CA ASP A 310 9.60 27.52 9.73
C ASP A 310 11.11 27.21 9.56
N MET A 311 12.00 27.67 10.45
CA MET A 311 13.43 27.31 10.46
C MET A 311 13.81 26.35 11.60
N ALA A 312 12.98 25.34 11.85
CA ALA A 312 13.18 24.34 12.89
C ALA A 312 13.67 22.99 12.34
N TYR A 313 14.75 22.44 12.93
CA TYR A 313 15.17 21.05 12.69
C TYR A 313 15.09 20.25 13.99
N ASN A 314 14.52 19.04 13.89
CA ASN A 314 14.06 18.28 15.05
C ASN A 314 14.75 16.91 15.07
N SER A 315 15.57 16.63 16.08
CA SER A 315 16.01 15.25 16.37
C SER A 315 16.43 15.08 17.82
N ASN A 316 16.28 13.87 18.36
CA ASN A 316 16.84 13.46 19.66
C ASN A 316 16.53 14.36 20.86
N GLY A 317 15.34 14.96 20.88
CA GLY A 317 14.88 15.81 22.00
C GLY A 317 15.39 17.25 21.97
N TYR A 318 15.99 17.68 20.86
CA TYR A 318 16.50 19.03 20.67
C TYR A 318 15.84 19.72 19.47
N ASP A 319 15.67 21.04 19.61
CA ASP A 319 15.24 21.91 18.53
C ASP A 319 16.36 22.87 18.16
N ILE A 320 16.61 22.99 16.86
CA ILE A 320 17.46 24.04 16.31
C ILE A 320 16.54 25.14 15.79
N GLN A 321 16.64 26.35 16.34
CA GLN A 321 15.81 27.50 15.97
C GLN A 321 16.67 28.67 15.49
N GLN A 322 16.12 29.49 14.60
CA GLN A 322 16.75 30.75 14.19
C GLN A 322 16.02 31.95 14.81
N SER A 323 16.77 32.83 15.47
CA SER A 323 16.28 34.10 15.99
C SER A 323 16.17 35.17 14.89
N VAL A 324 15.46 36.26 15.17
CA VAL A 324 15.20 37.36 14.21
C VAL A 324 16.51 38.01 13.69
N ASP A 325 17.60 37.97 14.46
CA ASP A 325 18.94 38.45 14.08
C ASP A 325 19.77 37.40 13.30
N LYS A 326 19.13 36.33 12.80
CA LYS A 326 19.73 35.25 12.00
C LYS A 326 20.75 34.38 12.74
N LYS A 327 20.73 34.39 14.08
CA LYS A 327 21.56 33.50 14.89
C LYS A 327 20.85 32.18 15.15
N TRP A 328 21.63 31.10 15.22
CA TRP A 328 21.13 29.75 15.44
C TRP A 328 21.24 29.39 16.92
N HIS A 329 20.15 28.87 17.48
CA HIS A 329 20.01 28.48 18.88
C HIS A 329 19.68 26.99 18.95
N ILE A 330 20.19 26.31 19.98
CA ILE A 330 19.88 24.91 20.25
C ILE A 330 19.17 24.85 21.60
N LEU A 331 17.95 24.33 21.58
CA LEU A 331 17.05 24.31 22.73
C LEU A 331 16.71 22.87 23.10
N THR A 332 16.56 22.61 24.39
CA THR A 332 15.90 21.38 24.85
C THR A 332 14.43 21.45 24.46
N ARG A 333 13.89 20.39 23.84
CA ARG A 333 12.53 20.42 23.28
C ARG A 333 11.43 20.66 24.32
N ASN A 334 11.57 20.03 25.49
CA ASN A 334 10.52 20.04 26.50
C ASN A 334 10.58 21.25 27.43
N GLU A 335 11.77 21.83 27.65
CA GLU A 335 11.95 22.94 28.60
C GLU A 335 12.35 24.25 27.91
N GLY A 336 12.64 24.23 26.61
CA GLY A 336 13.14 25.38 25.85
C GLY A 336 14.46 25.95 26.38
N LYS A 337 15.22 25.17 27.17
CA LYS A 337 16.48 25.63 27.76
C LYS A 337 17.56 25.64 26.71
N GLU A 338 18.29 26.75 26.63
CA GLU A 338 19.48 26.83 25.79
C GLU A 338 20.56 25.86 26.28
N ILE A 339 21.20 25.18 25.34
CA ILE A 339 22.32 24.30 25.65
C ILE A 339 23.56 25.15 25.96
N GLY A 340 24.05 25.06 27.21
CA GLY A 340 25.01 25.95 27.85
C GLY A 340 26.47 25.98 27.33
N TRP A 341 26.73 25.61 26.09
CA TRP A 341 28.09 25.64 25.53
C TRP A 341 28.35 26.84 24.60
N LYS A 342 27.30 27.39 23.97
CA LYS A 342 27.18 28.72 23.34
C LYS A 342 25.87 28.75 22.54
N SER A 343 25.01 29.72 22.82
CA SER A 343 23.81 30.00 22.03
C SER A 343 24.04 31.21 21.13
N GLY A 344 23.25 31.33 20.06
CA GLY A 344 23.37 32.43 19.11
C GLY A 344 24.60 32.31 18.17
N VAL A 345 24.78 31.12 17.58
CA VAL A 345 25.93 30.81 16.70
C VAL A 345 25.62 31.06 15.22
N ASP A 346 26.65 31.03 14.36
CA ASP A 346 26.47 31.31 12.94
C ASP A 346 25.80 30.15 12.18
N LYS A 347 26.03 28.90 12.58
CA LYS A 347 25.36 27.72 12.01
C LYS A 347 25.46 26.48 12.89
N VAL A 348 24.45 25.60 12.82
CA VAL A 348 24.41 24.30 13.51
C VAL A 348 23.98 23.20 12.53
N TYR A 349 24.58 22.01 12.64
CA TYR A 349 24.16 20.78 11.98
C TYR A 349 24.11 19.61 12.97
N PHE A 350 23.16 18.71 12.80
CA PHE A 350 23.13 17.44 13.53
C PHE A 350 24.20 16.47 13.01
N VAL A 351 24.86 15.75 13.93
CA VAL A 351 25.85 14.72 13.63
C VAL A 351 25.55 13.47 14.45
N GLY A 352 24.86 12.51 13.83
CA GLY A 352 24.38 11.30 14.51
C GLY A 352 23.53 11.60 15.73
N GLU A 353 23.51 10.66 16.67
CA GLU A 353 22.72 10.77 17.89
C GLU A 353 23.43 11.48 19.05
N LYS A 354 24.71 11.85 18.89
CA LYS A 354 25.55 12.27 20.02
C LYS A 354 26.21 13.63 19.87
N TYR A 355 26.25 14.22 18.66
CA TYR A 355 27.02 15.44 18.45
C TYR A 355 26.29 16.50 17.62
N PHE A 356 26.64 17.76 17.88
CA PHE A 356 26.38 18.90 17.00
C PHE A 356 27.67 19.37 16.34
N ALA A 357 27.63 19.61 15.03
CA ALA A 357 28.65 20.36 14.31
C ALA A 357 28.24 21.84 14.25
N ILE A 358 29.09 22.73 14.78
CA ILE A 358 28.73 24.13 14.98
C ILE A 358 29.78 25.03 14.36
N LYS A 359 29.33 26.06 13.63
CA LYS A 359 30.16 27.14 13.13
C LYS A 359 29.85 28.42 13.90
N ASP A 360 30.87 29.00 14.52
CA ASP A 360 30.76 30.26 15.26
C ASP A 360 32.04 31.08 15.09
N LYS A 361 31.91 32.33 14.66
CA LYS A 361 33.03 33.29 14.49
C LYS A 361 34.16 32.73 13.63
N GLY A 362 33.80 32.01 12.57
CA GLY A 362 34.74 31.40 11.63
C GLY A 362 35.40 30.10 12.11
N LYS A 363 35.11 29.63 13.32
CA LYS A 363 35.62 28.38 13.89
C LYS A 363 34.59 27.26 13.81
N ASN A 364 35.07 26.03 13.68
CA ASN A 364 34.24 24.83 13.57
C ASN A 364 34.44 23.97 14.82
N TYR A 365 33.34 23.55 15.44
CA TYR A 365 33.33 22.79 16.69
C TYR A 365 32.49 21.53 16.54
N LEU A 366 32.91 20.46 17.23
CA LEU A 366 32.09 19.29 17.48
C LEU A 366 31.76 19.25 18.96
N VAL A 367 30.47 19.21 19.28
CA VAL A 367 29.99 19.35 20.65
C VAL A 367 29.13 18.15 21.02
N ASP A 368 29.43 17.58 22.18
CA ASP A 368 28.63 16.48 22.73
C ASP A 368 27.25 17.00 23.14
N ILE A 369 26.20 16.35 22.66
CA ILE A 369 24.82 16.74 23.00
C ILE A 369 24.40 16.23 24.37
N ARG A 370 25.25 15.48 25.08
CA ARG A 370 24.97 15.02 26.44
C ARG A 370 25.48 16.06 27.45
N PRO A 371 24.71 16.33 28.53
CA PRO A 371 25.19 17.17 29.61
C PRO A 371 26.57 16.71 30.12
N PRO A 372 27.52 17.62 30.39
CA PRO A 372 27.36 19.07 30.48
C PRO A 372 27.64 19.83 29.16
N TYR A 373 27.47 19.21 27.98
CA TYR A 373 27.55 19.85 26.67
C TYR A 373 28.91 20.46 26.35
N LYS A 374 29.96 19.65 26.42
CA LYS A 374 31.33 20.15 26.25
C LYS A 374 31.73 20.15 24.78
N ILE A 375 32.61 21.09 24.42
CA ILE A 375 33.42 20.98 23.21
C ILE A 375 34.13 19.64 23.28
N PHE A 376 33.76 18.74 22.39
CA PHE A 376 34.43 17.47 22.27
C PHE A 376 35.77 17.67 21.57
N THR A 377 35.77 18.40 20.45
CA THR A 377 36.99 18.81 19.74
C THR A 377 36.76 20.02 18.84
N THR A 378 37.85 20.64 18.39
CA THR A 378 37.83 21.68 17.35
C THR A 378 38.12 21.07 15.99
N LEU A 379 37.44 21.58 14.96
CA LEU A 379 37.54 21.15 13.57
C LEU A 379 38.02 22.29 12.66
N ASP A 380 38.68 23.30 13.24
CA ASP A 380 39.20 24.51 12.58
C ASP A 380 40.16 24.23 11.42
N ARG A 381 40.73 23.01 11.39
CA ARG A 381 41.59 22.56 10.28
C ARG A 381 40.82 22.28 8.98
N TYR A 382 39.49 22.33 9.01
CA TYR A 382 38.58 22.14 7.86
C TYR A 382 37.75 23.41 7.63
N ASP A 383 37.44 23.69 6.36
CA ASP A 383 36.72 24.91 5.95
C ASP A 383 35.21 24.82 6.27
N ALA A 384 34.65 23.62 6.13
CA ALA A 384 33.26 23.33 6.42
C ALA A 384 33.04 21.85 6.79
N ILE A 385 31.97 21.64 7.55
CA ILE A 385 31.40 20.33 7.84
C ILE A 385 30.09 20.24 7.07
N LYS A 386 29.92 19.18 6.28
CA LYS A 386 28.67 18.92 5.56
C LYS A 386 27.89 17.84 6.32
N GLY A 387 26.88 18.26 7.05
CA GLY A 387 25.88 17.34 7.59
C GLY A 387 24.94 16.86 6.48
N HIS A 388 24.56 15.58 6.51
CA HIS A 388 23.38 15.12 5.79
C HIS A 388 22.17 15.15 6.72
N TYR A 389 20.98 15.32 6.13
CA TYR A 389 19.71 15.37 6.84
C TYR A 389 19.37 14.08 7.62
N CYS A 390 20.01 12.95 7.32
CA CYS A 390 19.86 11.71 8.07
C CYS A 390 21.05 11.48 9.00
N GLY A 391 20.84 11.64 10.31
CA GLY A 391 21.86 11.45 11.34
C GLY A 391 22.48 10.04 11.36
N ASP A 392 21.73 9.02 10.94
CA ASP A 392 22.17 7.61 11.04
C ASP A 392 22.88 7.09 9.78
N CYS A 393 22.79 7.82 8.66
CA CYS A 393 23.32 7.35 7.38
C CYS A 393 24.85 7.16 7.33
N TYR A 394 25.57 7.66 8.33
CA TYR A 394 27.04 7.59 8.39
C TYR A 394 27.56 6.98 9.70
N ASN A 395 26.71 6.33 10.51
CA ASN A 395 27.10 5.85 11.85
C ASN A 395 27.78 6.96 12.70
N GLY A 396 27.29 8.20 12.59
CA GLY A 396 27.85 9.36 13.29
C GLY A 396 29.15 9.94 12.70
N ASN A 397 29.64 9.44 11.56
CA ASN A 397 30.77 10.01 10.84
C ASN A 397 30.35 11.24 10.01
N MET A 398 31.31 12.09 9.63
CA MET A 398 31.04 13.37 8.97
C MET A 398 31.88 13.55 7.71
N ILE A 399 31.25 14.15 6.69
CA ILE A 399 31.95 14.68 5.52
C ILE A 399 32.49 16.07 5.85
N VAL A 400 33.78 16.27 5.58
CA VAL A 400 34.47 17.55 5.79
C VAL A 400 35.11 18.03 4.50
N THR A 401 35.27 19.35 4.37
CA THR A 401 35.95 19.94 3.21
C THR A 401 37.18 20.74 3.63
N LYS A 402 38.27 20.62 2.87
CA LYS A 402 39.48 21.43 3.00
C LYS A 402 40.05 21.75 1.62
N ASN A 403 40.28 23.03 1.31
CA ASN A 403 40.81 23.48 0.03
C ASN A 403 40.01 22.92 -1.18
N GLY A 404 38.68 22.85 -1.05
CA GLY A 404 37.80 22.30 -2.08
C GLY A 404 37.78 20.77 -2.22
N LYS A 405 38.57 20.03 -1.43
CA LYS A 405 38.58 18.56 -1.41
C LYS A 405 37.77 18.01 -0.22
N TYR A 406 37.22 16.81 -0.40
CA TYR A 406 36.36 16.11 0.55
C TYR A 406 37.13 15.03 1.28
N GLY A 407 36.91 14.96 2.59
CA GLY A 407 37.40 13.91 3.47
C GLY A 407 36.29 13.40 4.40
N PHE A 408 36.64 12.46 5.26
CA PHE A 408 35.72 11.80 6.17
C PHE A 408 36.36 11.67 7.54
N ILE A 409 35.65 12.12 8.56
CA ILE A 409 36.09 12.02 9.95
C ILE A 409 35.09 11.19 10.73
N ASN A 410 35.56 10.48 11.75
CA ASN A 410 34.66 9.81 12.65
C ASN A 410 33.98 10.80 13.62
N SER A 411 33.04 10.29 14.41
CA SER A 411 32.36 11.04 15.46
C SER A 411 33.26 11.58 16.58
N GLN A 412 34.55 11.21 16.59
CA GLN A 412 35.58 11.74 17.49
C GLN A 412 36.49 12.79 16.82
N GLY A 413 36.21 13.19 15.57
CA GLY A 413 37.07 14.08 14.80
C GLY A 413 38.39 13.46 14.34
N LYS A 414 38.57 12.15 14.51
CA LYS A 414 39.69 11.42 13.91
C LYS A 414 39.47 11.36 12.41
N GLU A 415 40.50 11.71 11.67
CA GLU A 415 40.51 11.57 10.22
C GLU A 415 40.55 10.09 9.84
N LEU A 416 39.49 9.63 9.17
CA LEU A 416 39.43 8.30 8.56
C LEU A 416 39.88 8.40 7.10
N ILE A 417 39.43 9.45 6.42
CA ILE A 417 39.77 9.74 5.02
C ILE A 417 40.25 11.20 4.94
N LYS A 418 41.50 11.39 4.48
CA LYS A 418 42.08 12.71 4.23
C LYS A 418 41.24 13.49 3.20
N PRO A 419 41.16 14.83 3.27
CA PRO A 419 40.53 15.65 2.23
C PRO A 419 41.30 15.64 0.91
N ILE A 420 41.15 14.56 0.15
CA ILE A 420 41.88 14.35 -1.13
C ILE A 420 40.93 14.10 -2.31
N TYR A 421 39.66 13.83 -2.06
CA TYR A 421 38.69 13.52 -3.11
C TYR A 421 38.00 14.78 -3.62
N ASP A 422 37.66 14.79 -4.91
CA ASP A 422 36.90 15.88 -5.52
C ASP A 422 35.45 15.91 -5.04
N GLN A 423 34.90 14.73 -4.75
CA GLN A 423 33.58 14.53 -4.14
C GLN A 423 33.58 13.27 -3.28
N LEU A 424 32.73 13.26 -2.26
CA LEU A 424 32.48 12.13 -1.39
C LEU A 424 30.97 12.07 -1.09
N LEU A 425 30.33 10.94 -1.32
CA LEU A 425 28.89 10.74 -1.17
C LEU A 425 28.61 9.41 -0.45
N SER A 426 27.51 9.34 0.31
CA SER A 426 26.99 8.05 0.80
C SER A 426 26.49 7.22 -0.36
N TRP A 427 26.88 5.94 -0.41
CA TRP A 427 26.47 5.01 -1.46
C TRP A 427 25.51 3.96 -0.91
N ILE A 428 25.83 3.35 0.25
CA ILE A 428 25.14 2.20 0.86
C ILE A 428 25.30 2.29 2.39
N THR A 429 24.61 1.46 3.15
CA THR A 429 24.77 1.26 4.61
C THR A 429 26.21 0.99 5.08
N ALA A 430 27.16 0.64 4.19
CA ALA A 430 28.52 0.23 4.58
C ALA A 430 29.69 0.98 3.89
N ASN A 431 29.49 1.69 2.77
CA ASN A 431 30.57 2.24 1.94
C ASN A 431 30.28 3.67 1.42
N LEU A 432 31.35 4.38 1.03
CA LEU A 432 31.29 5.71 0.41
C LEU A 432 31.72 5.67 -1.06
N LEU A 433 31.03 6.47 -1.87
CA LEU A 433 31.44 6.79 -3.23
C LEU A 433 32.42 7.96 -3.18
N PHE A 434 33.58 7.82 -3.82
CA PHE A 434 34.50 8.93 -4.01
C PHE A 434 34.69 9.24 -5.49
N LYS A 435 34.95 10.52 -5.78
CA LYS A 435 35.38 10.99 -7.10
C LYS A 435 36.82 11.48 -7.02
N LYS A 436 37.67 11.04 -7.95
CA LYS A 436 39.05 11.52 -8.12
C LYS A 436 39.30 11.79 -9.60
N GLY A 437 39.52 13.05 -9.95
CA GLY A 437 39.48 13.51 -11.33
C GLY A 437 38.09 13.29 -11.92
N ASN A 438 38.02 12.60 -13.07
CA ASN A 438 36.76 12.31 -13.76
C ASN A 438 36.20 10.91 -13.47
N LYS A 439 36.85 10.13 -12.60
CA LYS A 439 36.46 8.74 -12.31
C LYS A 439 35.94 8.59 -10.88
N TYR A 440 35.07 7.61 -10.70
CA TYR A 440 34.50 7.19 -9.43
C TYR A 440 35.10 5.87 -8.98
N GLY A 441 35.26 5.75 -7.67
CA GLY A 441 35.64 4.53 -6.97
C GLY A 441 34.85 4.39 -5.68
N VAL A 442 35.14 3.32 -4.94
CA VAL A 442 34.47 2.99 -3.69
C VAL A 442 35.50 2.80 -2.59
N VAL A 443 35.23 3.44 -1.46
CA VAL A 443 36.07 3.42 -0.27
C VAL A 443 35.20 3.04 0.92
N ASP A 444 35.72 2.17 1.78
CA ASP A 444 35.04 1.87 3.04
C ASP A 444 35.09 3.08 4.00
N PHE A 445 34.38 3.00 5.12
CA PHE A 445 34.40 4.07 6.12
C PHE A 445 35.78 4.26 6.79
N ASN A 446 36.71 3.31 6.68
CA ASN A 446 38.06 3.41 7.24
C ASN A 446 39.09 3.98 6.24
N GLY A 447 38.69 4.28 5.01
CA GLY A 447 39.57 4.77 3.97
C GLY A 447 40.27 3.69 3.15
N LYS A 448 39.96 2.40 3.35
CA LYS A 448 40.42 1.33 2.47
C LYS A 448 39.68 1.44 1.14
N VAL A 449 40.43 1.66 0.08
CA VAL A 449 39.91 1.67 -1.28
C VAL A 449 39.54 0.23 -1.64
N GLU A 450 38.24 -0.06 -1.71
CA GLU A 450 37.72 -1.36 -2.16
C GLU A 450 37.72 -1.42 -3.70
N VAL A 451 37.42 -0.29 -4.35
CA VAL A 451 37.52 -0.15 -5.80
C VAL A 451 38.20 1.16 -6.16
N GLU A 452 39.34 1.04 -6.83
CA GLU A 452 40.08 2.16 -7.41
C GLU A 452 39.20 2.98 -8.37
N ALA A 453 39.49 4.28 -8.48
CA ALA A 453 38.73 5.18 -9.35
C ALA A 453 38.91 4.83 -10.83
N LYS A 454 38.03 3.97 -11.34
CA LYS A 454 38.05 3.46 -12.72
C LYS A 454 36.73 3.68 -13.46
N TYR A 455 35.63 3.82 -12.73
CA TYR A 455 34.30 3.96 -13.32
C TYR A 455 34.02 5.40 -13.74
N ASP A 456 33.41 5.58 -14.91
CA ASP A 456 32.97 6.88 -15.41
C ASP A 456 31.74 7.39 -14.65
N LYS A 457 30.92 6.45 -14.16
CA LYS A 457 29.74 6.72 -13.34
C LYS A 457 29.41 5.50 -12.49
N LEU A 458 28.80 5.73 -11.34
CA LEU A 458 28.14 4.70 -10.54
C LEU A 458 26.67 5.12 -10.34
N GLU A 459 25.73 4.18 -10.40
CA GLU A 459 24.31 4.37 -10.08
C GLU A 459 23.82 3.36 -9.02
N TRP A 460 23.10 3.82 -8.00
CA TRP A 460 22.55 2.96 -6.95
C TRP A 460 21.19 2.41 -7.39
N LEU A 461 21.06 1.09 -7.35
CA LEU A 461 19.80 0.38 -7.46
C LEU A 461 19.20 0.37 -6.04
N ASP A 462 17.93 0.69 -5.89
CA ASP A 462 17.30 1.05 -4.61
C ASP A 462 17.51 0.10 -3.39
N CYS A 463 16.94 0.42 -2.23
CA CYS A 463 17.10 -0.39 -1.02
C CYS A 463 16.50 -1.80 -1.09
N TYR A 464 15.75 -2.13 -2.16
CA TYR A 464 15.14 -3.44 -2.38
C TYR A 464 15.93 -4.30 -3.37
N SER A 465 16.98 -3.78 -4.01
CA SER A 465 17.77 -4.52 -5.00
C SER A 465 18.90 -5.35 -4.39
N GLU A 466 18.69 -5.90 -3.18
CA GLU A 466 19.70 -6.65 -2.42
C GLU A 466 21.07 -5.96 -2.35
N SER A 467 21.04 -4.62 -2.29
CA SER A 467 22.24 -3.78 -2.22
C SER A 467 23.18 -3.91 -3.45
N ARG A 468 22.65 -4.25 -4.62
CA ARG A 468 23.38 -4.16 -5.91
C ARG A 468 23.51 -2.72 -6.41
N GLY A 469 24.47 -2.48 -7.30
CA GLY A 469 24.68 -1.21 -7.98
C GLY A 469 25.02 -1.39 -9.46
N LEU A 470 25.06 -0.29 -10.20
CA LEU A 470 25.51 -0.25 -11.59
C LEU A 470 26.76 0.60 -11.73
N ALA A 471 27.72 0.06 -12.47
CA ALA A 471 28.93 0.75 -12.84
C ALA A 471 29.00 1.01 -14.34
N TYR A 472 29.39 2.22 -14.72
CA TYR A 472 29.65 2.61 -16.10
C TYR A 472 31.15 2.69 -16.34
N LEU A 473 31.65 1.96 -17.34
CA LEU A 473 33.07 1.85 -17.66
C LEU A 473 33.27 1.99 -19.17
N GLY A 474 33.91 3.08 -19.60
CA GLY A 474 34.07 3.41 -21.02
C GLY A 474 32.71 3.72 -21.64
N ASP A 475 32.19 2.80 -22.43
CA ASP A 475 30.88 2.86 -23.08
C ASP A 475 29.88 1.80 -22.58
N LYS A 476 30.27 0.95 -21.61
CA LYS A 476 29.48 -0.20 -21.15
C LYS A 476 29.07 -0.11 -19.68
N TRP A 477 27.99 -0.80 -19.35
CA TRP A 477 27.51 -0.97 -17.98
C TRP A 477 27.90 -2.34 -17.41
N GLN A 478 27.93 -2.45 -16.08
CA GLN A 478 28.19 -3.68 -15.34
C GLN A 478 27.42 -3.67 -14.03
N LEU A 479 26.84 -4.81 -13.65
CA LEU A 479 26.30 -5.00 -12.32
C LEU A 479 27.42 -5.25 -11.32
N ILE A 480 27.29 -4.60 -10.17
CA ILE A 480 28.22 -4.74 -9.07
C ILE A 480 27.47 -5.07 -7.77
N ASP A 481 28.12 -5.81 -6.88
CA ASP A 481 27.62 -6.06 -5.53
C ASP A 481 27.91 -4.89 -4.56
N ILE A 482 27.58 -5.08 -3.27
CA ILE A 482 27.85 -4.12 -2.20
C ILE A 482 29.33 -3.78 -1.99
N HIS A 483 30.22 -4.70 -2.36
CA HIS A 483 31.66 -4.54 -2.33
C HIS A 483 32.19 -4.01 -3.67
N SER A 484 31.28 -3.62 -4.56
CA SER A 484 31.55 -3.08 -5.88
C SER A 484 32.32 -4.06 -6.79
N GLN A 485 32.18 -5.36 -6.53
CA GLN A 485 32.72 -6.43 -7.37
C GLN A 485 31.76 -6.74 -8.52
N PRO A 486 32.28 -6.97 -9.74
CA PRO A 486 31.47 -7.42 -10.86
C PRO A 486 30.67 -8.69 -10.55
N VAL A 487 29.35 -8.63 -10.75
CA VAL A 487 28.48 -9.82 -10.73
C VAL A 487 27.93 -10.16 -12.10
N SER A 488 28.20 -9.34 -13.12
CA SER A 488 27.85 -9.59 -14.51
C SER A 488 28.99 -9.28 -15.48
N PRO A 489 28.96 -9.82 -16.71
CA PRO A 489 29.71 -9.28 -17.84
C PRO A 489 29.38 -7.80 -18.10
N LEU A 490 30.25 -7.13 -18.86
CA LEU A 490 29.96 -5.78 -19.39
C LEU A 490 28.87 -5.86 -20.47
N PHE A 491 27.88 -4.99 -20.40
CA PHE A 491 26.78 -4.92 -21.36
C PHE A 491 26.58 -3.51 -21.90
N ASP A 492 26.17 -3.41 -23.18
CA ASP A 492 26.03 -2.14 -23.91
C ASP A 492 24.68 -1.44 -23.64
N THR A 493 23.91 -1.95 -22.69
CA THR A 493 22.54 -1.52 -22.40
C THR A 493 22.49 -0.63 -21.18
N LYS A 494 21.74 0.46 -21.24
CA LYS A 494 21.49 1.35 -20.10
C LYS A 494 20.34 0.79 -19.26
N LEU A 495 20.46 0.84 -17.94
CA LEU A 495 19.32 0.52 -17.08
C LEU A 495 18.19 1.55 -17.26
N VAL A 496 16.97 1.03 -17.32
CA VAL A 496 15.74 1.81 -17.36
C VAL A 496 15.02 1.74 -16.02
N SER A 497 14.83 0.52 -15.50
CA SER A 497 14.09 0.30 -14.25
C SER A 497 14.46 -1.03 -13.60
N ILE A 498 14.20 -1.13 -12.31
CA ILE A 498 14.42 -2.32 -11.49
C ILE A 498 13.05 -2.90 -11.11
N ILE A 499 12.92 -4.23 -11.18
CA ILE A 499 11.71 -4.92 -10.73
C ILE A 499 12.12 -5.86 -9.61
N SER A 500 12.15 -5.32 -8.39
CA SER A 500 12.68 -5.97 -7.20
C SER A 500 11.97 -7.28 -6.86
N SER A 501 10.65 -7.37 -7.08
CA SER A 501 9.87 -8.60 -6.85
C SER A 501 10.22 -9.76 -7.78
N MET A 502 11.10 -9.55 -8.76
CA MET A 502 11.49 -10.53 -9.76
C MET A 502 13.00 -10.70 -9.90
N GLU A 503 13.80 -10.01 -9.09
CA GLU A 503 15.26 -10.05 -9.21
C GLU A 503 15.71 -9.77 -10.66
N SER A 504 15.12 -8.76 -11.31
CA SER A 504 15.37 -8.45 -12.72
C SER A 504 15.52 -6.96 -13.02
N LEU A 505 16.19 -6.70 -14.14
CA LEU A 505 16.61 -5.39 -14.62
C LEU A 505 16.08 -5.19 -16.03
N VAL A 506 15.25 -4.16 -16.21
CA VAL A 506 14.83 -3.73 -17.55
C VAL A 506 15.91 -2.81 -18.10
N VAL A 507 16.46 -3.20 -19.25
CA VAL A 507 17.55 -2.49 -19.90
C VAL A 507 17.13 -1.96 -21.26
N LYS A 508 17.83 -0.95 -21.75
CA LYS A 508 17.65 -0.35 -23.07
C LYS A 508 18.99 -0.29 -23.80
N ASP A 509 19.08 -0.95 -24.94
CA ASP A 509 20.22 -0.86 -25.84
C ASP A 509 20.36 0.57 -26.37
N GLN A 510 21.58 1.14 -26.26
CA GLN A 510 21.80 2.55 -26.58
C GLN A 510 21.86 2.82 -28.08
N LYS A 511 22.26 1.84 -28.90
CA LYS A 511 22.41 2.01 -30.35
C LYS A 511 21.05 1.95 -31.06
N THR A 512 20.21 1.00 -30.64
CA THR A 512 18.91 0.72 -31.24
C THR A 512 17.76 1.40 -30.51
N GLY A 513 17.94 1.72 -29.22
CA GLY A 513 16.87 2.23 -28.37
C GLY A 513 15.85 1.17 -27.95
N LEU A 514 16.13 -0.12 -28.16
CA LEU A 514 15.24 -1.24 -27.86
C LEU A 514 15.50 -1.79 -26.45
N TYR A 515 14.49 -2.45 -25.90
CA TYR A 515 14.43 -2.91 -24.51
C TYR A 515 14.60 -4.43 -24.42
N GLY A 516 15.24 -4.85 -23.34
CA GLY A 516 15.46 -6.24 -22.95
C GLY A 516 15.36 -6.41 -21.43
N LEU A 517 15.65 -7.60 -20.94
CA LEU A 517 15.60 -7.94 -19.52
C LEU A 517 16.74 -8.88 -19.15
N PHE A 518 17.43 -8.53 -18.06
CA PHE A 518 18.43 -9.35 -17.41
C PHE A 518 17.93 -9.77 -16.02
N ASP A 519 18.34 -10.94 -15.55
CA ASP A 519 18.23 -11.28 -14.13
C ASP A 519 19.36 -10.62 -13.30
N PHE A 520 19.31 -10.74 -11.97
CA PHE A 520 20.32 -10.18 -11.07
C PHE A 520 21.66 -10.94 -11.08
N ASP A 521 21.70 -12.13 -11.68
CA ASP A 521 22.94 -12.87 -11.97
C ASP A 521 23.60 -12.38 -13.28
N GLY A 522 22.95 -11.46 -13.99
CA GLY A 522 23.45 -10.88 -15.23
C GLY A 522 23.24 -11.76 -16.46
N ASN A 523 22.35 -12.77 -16.39
CA ASN A 523 21.95 -13.53 -17.56
C ASN A 523 20.88 -12.78 -18.36
N GLU A 524 20.99 -12.81 -19.69
CA GLU A 524 19.97 -12.26 -20.58
C GLU A 524 18.75 -13.19 -20.60
N VAL A 525 17.62 -12.70 -20.09
CA VAL A 525 16.33 -13.42 -20.10
C VAL A 525 15.53 -13.03 -21.34
N ILE A 526 15.52 -11.74 -21.67
CA ILE A 526 14.86 -11.20 -22.86
C ILE A 526 15.88 -10.36 -23.62
N PRO A 527 16.23 -10.71 -24.88
CA PRO A 527 17.18 -9.92 -25.67
C PRO A 527 16.65 -8.51 -25.93
N ALA A 528 17.56 -7.53 -26.00
CA ALA A 528 17.23 -6.12 -26.20
C ALA A 528 16.79 -5.78 -27.63
N LYS A 529 15.66 -6.34 -28.08
CA LYS A 529 15.11 -6.18 -29.44
C LYS A 529 13.65 -5.73 -29.48
N TYR A 530 13.07 -5.38 -28.34
CA TYR A 530 11.65 -5.05 -28.19
C TYR A 530 11.45 -3.55 -27.96
N THR A 531 10.33 -2.98 -28.41
CA THR A 531 10.02 -1.56 -28.15
C THR A 531 9.59 -1.32 -26.71
N ARG A 532 9.16 -2.37 -25.99
CA ARG A 532 8.82 -2.33 -24.56
C ARG A 532 8.99 -3.71 -23.94
N VAL A 533 9.38 -3.74 -22.67
CA VAL A 533 9.37 -4.93 -21.81
C VAL A 533 8.76 -4.54 -20.46
N MET A 534 7.80 -5.33 -19.98
CA MET A 534 7.21 -5.23 -18.64
C MET A 534 7.26 -6.59 -17.96
N ALA A 535 7.87 -6.68 -16.79
CA ALA A 535 7.95 -7.93 -16.05
C ALA A 535 6.98 -7.92 -14.86
N GLY A 536 6.15 -8.94 -14.75
CA GLY A 536 5.34 -9.25 -13.57
C GLY A 536 5.76 -10.59 -12.98
N LYS A 537 5.41 -10.86 -11.71
CA LYS A 537 5.92 -12.01 -10.91
C LYS A 537 5.95 -13.37 -11.64
N THR A 538 5.03 -13.61 -12.57
CA THR A 538 4.90 -14.89 -13.29
C THR A 538 5.14 -14.76 -14.80
N ILE A 539 4.84 -13.60 -15.39
CA ILE A 539 4.77 -13.39 -16.85
C ILE A 539 5.51 -12.10 -17.20
N ILE A 540 6.27 -12.14 -18.29
CA ILE A 540 6.91 -10.99 -18.91
C ILE A 540 6.12 -10.63 -20.17
N GLU A 541 5.61 -9.41 -20.25
CA GLU A 541 4.99 -8.85 -21.44
C GLU A 541 6.04 -8.10 -22.27
N VAL A 542 6.13 -8.40 -23.55
CA VAL A 542 6.99 -7.68 -24.50
C VAL A 542 6.14 -7.06 -25.61
N THR A 543 6.61 -5.94 -26.16
CA THR A 543 5.98 -5.28 -27.31
C THR A 543 6.99 -5.07 -28.43
N GLN A 544 6.60 -5.31 -29.68
CA GLN A 544 7.39 -5.03 -30.88
C GLN A 544 6.48 -4.60 -32.02
N GLN A 545 6.76 -3.48 -32.69
CA GLN A 545 6.00 -3.02 -33.88
C GLN A 545 4.47 -2.97 -33.67
N GLU A 546 4.02 -2.46 -32.51
CA GLU A 546 2.61 -2.45 -32.07
C GLU A 546 1.98 -3.84 -31.84
N GLU A 547 2.77 -4.90 -31.73
CA GLU A 547 2.32 -6.23 -31.35
C GLU A 547 2.79 -6.61 -29.95
N ILE A 548 2.01 -7.43 -29.24
CA ILE A 548 2.27 -7.87 -27.87
C ILE A 548 2.44 -9.39 -27.86
N ALA A 549 3.41 -9.87 -27.07
CA ALA A 549 3.58 -11.28 -26.73
C ALA A 549 3.94 -11.44 -25.24
N LEU A 550 3.56 -12.59 -24.68
CA LEU A 550 3.88 -12.99 -23.31
C LEU A 550 4.96 -14.06 -23.29
N PHE A 551 5.86 -13.94 -22.31
CA PHE A 551 6.99 -14.82 -22.02
C PHE A 551 6.92 -15.27 -20.57
N ASN A 552 7.47 -16.45 -20.27
CA ASN A 552 7.66 -16.87 -18.89
C ASN A 552 8.95 -16.27 -18.32
N LYS A 553 9.18 -16.48 -17.02
CA LYS A 553 10.36 -15.92 -16.32
C LYS A 553 11.72 -16.44 -16.82
N GLN A 554 11.74 -17.54 -17.58
CA GLN A 554 12.95 -18.06 -18.22
C GLN A 554 13.16 -17.53 -19.64
N GLY A 555 12.36 -16.55 -20.08
CA GLY A 555 12.50 -15.99 -21.42
C GLY A 555 11.93 -16.88 -22.53
N LYS A 556 11.14 -17.91 -22.19
CA LYS A 556 10.43 -18.72 -23.19
C LYS A 556 9.11 -18.05 -23.56
N GLN A 557 8.90 -17.86 -24.85
CA GLN A 557 7.65 -17.30 -25.39
C GLN A 557 6.47 -18.25 -25.09
N ILE A 558 5.41 -17.71 -24.49
CA ILE A 558 4.17 -18.43 -24.16
C ILE A 558 3.14 -18.25 -25.28
N THR A 559 3.13 -17.08 -25.92
CA THR A 559 2.06 -16.68 -26.86
C THR A 559 2.66 -16.08 -28.14
N PRO A 560 2.03 -16.26 -29.31
CA PRO A 560 2.44 -15.56 -30.52
C PRO A 560 2.27 -14.05 -30.37
N PHE A 561 2.97 -13.28 -31.21
CA PHE A 561 2.74 -11.83 -31.30
C PHE A 561 1.34 -11.58 -31.86
N LYS A 562 0.61 -10.67 -31.21
CA LYS A 562 -0.71 -10.21 -31.65
C LYS A 562 -0.73 -8.70 -31.70
N SER A 563 -1.34 -8.13 -32.74
CA SER A 563 -1.54 -6.69 -32.83
C SER A 563 -2.20 -6.14 -31.57
N LYS A 564 -1.70 -5.02 -31.07
CA LYS A 564 -2.23 -4.35 -29.88
C LYS A 564 -3.66 -3.85 -30.06
N THR A 565 -4.11 -3.64 -31.31
CA THR A 565 -5.51 -3.31 -31.59
C THR A 565 -6.44 -4.52 -31.42
N GLU A 566 -5.90 -5.71 -31.62
CA GLU A 566 -6.60 -6.98 -31.46
C GLU A 566 -6.50 -7.50 -30.03
N PHE A 567 -5.36 -7.33 -29.37
CA PHE A 567 -5.13 -7.77 -27.99
C PHE A 567 -6.07 -7.04 -27.01
N ARG A 568 -6.84 -7.81 -26.23
CA ARG A 568 -7.79 -7.29 -25.24
C ARG A 568 -7.33 -7.45 -23.79
N GLY A 569 -6.31 -8.26 -23.56
CA GLY A 569 -5.75 -8.51 -22.24
C GLY A 569 -5.57 -10.00 -21.99
N TYR A 570 -5.16 -10.30 -20.76
CA TYR A 570 -4.91 -11.66 -20.33
C TYR A 570 -5.23 -11.83 -18.84
N ASP A 571 -5.63 -13.04 -18.48
CA ASP A 571 -5.75 -13.51 -17.10
C ASP A 571 -4.74 -14.64 -16.88
N TYR A 572 -4.26 -14.84 -15.65
CA TYR A 572 -3.39 -15.99 -15.35
C TYR A 572 -3.71 -16.60 -13.98
N SER A 573 -3.40 -17.88 -13.85
CA SER A 573 -3.48 -18.61 -12.58
C SER A 573 -2.16 -19.30 -12.32
N THR A 574 -1.48 -18.90 -11.24
CA THR A 574 -0.25 -19.56 -10.78
C THR A 574 -0.52 -20.94 -10.22
N GLU A 575 -1.70 -21.16 -9.63
CA GLU A 575 -2.12 -22.46 -9.09
C GLU A 575 -2.33 -23.48 -10.21
N ASN A 576 -2.94 -23.05 -11.33
CA ASN A 576 -3.16 -23.90 -12.49
C ASN A 576 -2.00 -23.90 -13.50
N ASN A 577 -1.03 -22.98 -13.35
CA ASN A 577 0.06 -22.73 -14.30
C ASN A 577 -0.42 -22.38 -15.72
N ILE A 578 -1.50 -21.60 -15.83
CA ILE A 578 -2.10 -21.22 -17.12
C ILE A 578 -2.23 -19.70 -17.28
N VAL A 579 -2.23 -19.25 -18.54
CA VAL A 579 -2.60 -17.90 -18.96
C VAL A 579 -3.68 -17.97 -20.03
N ILE A 580 -4.69 -17.11 -19.92
CA ILE A 580 -5.78 -16.94 -20.89
C ILE A 580 -5.53 -15.64 -21.63
N ILE A 581 -5.43 -15.70 -22.95
CA ILE A 581 -5.30 -14.50 -23.80
C ILE A 581 -6.66 -14.19 -24.41
N HIS A 582 -7.04 -12.92 -24.42
CA HIS A 582 -8.20 -12.41 -25.14
C HIS A 582 -7.75 -11.55 -26.33
N TYR A 583 -8.30 -11.80 -27.52
CA TYR A 583 -7.96 -11.06 -28.73
C TYR A 583 -9.16 -10.95 -29.69
N LEU A 584 -9.11 -10.00 -30.62
CA LEU A 584 -10.10 -9.86 -31.68
C LEU A 584 -9.57 -10.37 -33.02
N VAL A 585 -10.48 -10.91 -33.83
CA VAL A 585 -10.28 -11.02 -35.29
C VAL A 585 -11.48 -10.31 -35.92
N GLY A 586 -11.23 -9.17 -36.57
CA GLY A 586 -12.31 -8.25 -36.99
C GLY A 586 -13.10 -7.69 -35.81
N ARG A 587 -14.38 -8.06 -35.69
CA ARG A 587 -15.26 -7.67 -34.56
C ARG A 587 -15.54 -8.80 -33.58
N GLU A 588 -15.01 -9.99 -33.83
CA GLU A 588 -15.27 -11.18 -33.03
C GLU A 588 -14.19 -11.36 -31.96
N LEU A 589 -14.60 -11.77 -30.76
CA LEU A 589 -13.72 -12.01 -29.62
C LEU A 589 -13.32 -13.47 -29.53
N TYR A 590 -12.02 -13.70 -29.52
CA TYR A 590 -11.38 -14.99 -29.38
C TYR A 590 -10.57 -15.07 -28.09
N TRP A 591 -10.36 -16.29 -27.62
CA TRP A 591 -9.54 -16.57 -26.47
C TRP A 591 -8.79 -17.90 -26.63
N THR A 592 -7.60 -17.96 -26.03
CA THR A 592 -6.78 -19.17 -25.99
C THR A 592 -6.13 -19.32 -24.63
N ILE A 593 -6.20 -20.54 -24.07
CA ILE A 593 -5.57 -20.91 -22.79
C ILE A 593 -4.22 -21.57 -23.10
N TYR A 594 -3.15 -21.07 -22.51
CA TYR A 594 -1.79 -21.59 -22.64
C TYR A 594 -1.27 -22.11 -21.30
N ASP A 595 -0.48 -23.17 -21.32
CA ASP A 595 0.35 -23.56 -20.17
C ASP A 595 1.60 -22.64 -20.10
N ILE A 596 1.84 -22.03 -18.94
CA ILE A 596 2.90 -21.02 -18.76
C ILE A 596 4.30 -21.63 -18.83
N ALA A 597 4.46 -22.88 -18.36
CA ALA A 597 5.78 -23.52 -18.32
C ALA A 597 6.24 -23.96 -19.72
N THR A 598 5.31 -24.52 -20.49
CA THR A 598 5.58 -25.13 -21.79
C THR A 598 5.32 -24.19 -22.96
N GLY A 599 4.48 -23.17 -22.79
CA GLY A 599 3.98 -22.32 -23.87
C GLY A 599 2.97 -23.02 -24.79
N LYS A 600 2.52 -24.24 -24.44
CA LYS A 600 1.58 -25.01 -25.26
C LYS A 600 0.18 -24.43 -25.16
N ALA A 601 -0.47 -24.19 -26.31
CA ALA A 601 -1.89 -23.86 -26.37
C ALA A 601 -2.73 -25.10 -26.02
N LEU A 602 -3.57 -24.98 -24.99
CA LEU A 602 -4.39 -26.07 -24.47
C LEU A 602 -5.81 -26.05 -25.05
N TYR A 603 -6.47 -24.89 -24.98
CA TYR A 603 -7.87 -24.71 -25.39
C TYR A 603 -8.07 -23.38 -26.12
N THR A 604 -9.01 -23.33 -27.04
CA THR A 604 -9.39 -22.09 -27.75
C THR A 604 -10.87 -22.11 -28.18
N ASN A 605 -11.48 -20.94 -28.41
CA ASN A 605 -12.75 -20.84 -29.13
C ASN A 605 -12.56 -20.50 -30.63
N GLU A 606 -11.34 -20.54 -31.14
CA GLU A 606 -11.07 -20.39 -32.57
C GLU A 606 -11.24 -21.75 -33.26
N LYS A 607 -12.20 -21.86 -34.18
CA LYS A 607 -12.36 -23.06 -35.01
C LYS A 607 -11.19 -23.11 -35.99
N LEU A 608 -10.17 -23.89 -35.67
CA LEU A 608 -9.11 -24.20 -36.63
C LEU A 608 -9.78 -24.91 -37.81
N GLN A 609 -9.73 -24.32 -39.01
CA GLN A 609 -10.20 -24.98 -40.21
C GLN A 609 -9.41 -26.28 -40.37
N ASP A 610 -10.11 -27.40 -40.57
CA ASP A 610 -9.46 -28.63 -41.02
C ASP A 610 -8.83 -28.32 -42.38
N GLU A 611 -7.50 -28.35 -42.44
CA GLU A 611 -6.78 -28.50 -43.69
C GLU A 611 -7.21 -29.86 -44.27
N SER A 612 -8.32 -29.88 -45.00
CA SER A 612 -8.61 -30.97 -45.91
C SER A 612 -7.42 -31.03 -46.88
N PRO A 613 -6.76 -32.19 -47.06
CA PRO A 613 -5.75 -32.29 -48.11
C PRO A 613 -6.46 -31.96 -49.42
N ASN A 614 -6.03 -30.87 -50.05
CA ASN A 614 -6.52 -30.45 -51.36
C ASN A 614 -6.43 -31.66 -52.31
N PRO A 615 -7.50 -32.04 -53.04
CA PRO A 615 -7.57 -33.30 -53.77
C PRO A 615 -6.51 -33.47 -54.87
#